data_AF-A0AAW9IH37-F1
#
_entry.id   AF-A0AAW9IH37-F1
#
_cell.length_a   1.000
_cell.length_b   1.000
_cell.length_c   1.000
_cell.angle_alpha   90.00
_cell.angle_beta   90.00
_cell.angle_gamma   90.00
#
_symmetry.space_group_name_H-M   'P 1'
#
loop_
_entity.id
_entity.type
_entity.pdbx_description
1 polymer ?
#
loop_
_entity_poly.entity_id
_entity_poly.type
_entity_poly.pdbx_seq_one_letter_code
_entity_poly.pdbx_strand_id
1 'polypeptide(L)'
;YELAEEEVSLDKNIKHNIEAVVDRIVIKEGIAGRLSDSIETALKLAEGLVVINIIDGEDILFSEKFACSECGMSIDELAPRLFSFNSPFGKCDCCDGLGTLIELDEDLIIPNKDLSILEGAIATWGEGRLKEDSWTYAILKALSEEYDIDLGRPVKELSKRELDLILYGTDGKKMKVIYTREGVKSQYSYAYDGEINSLKRRYRETNSDVIKSEIEQYMSNNHCPKCKGARLKKEALAVRVGEKNIHEFTKLSIKEELEYIDSLIFSEKDKII
;
A
#
# COMPACT_ATOMS: atom_id res chain seq x y z
N TYR A 1 36.63 38.71 -14.76
CA TYR A 1 36.31 37.30 -15.04
C TYR A 1 35.47 37.31 -16.30
N GLU A 2 36.10 37.05 -17.44
CA GLU A 2 35.37 36.80 -18.69
C GLU A 2 34.57 35.51 -18.48
N LEU A 3 33.25 35.58 -18.61
CA LEU A 3 32.42 34.39 -18.74
C LEU A 3 32.78 33.79 -20.10
N ALA A 4 33.49 32.67 -20.10
CA ALA A 4 33.73 31.93 -21.33
C ALA A 4 32.35 31.55 -21.92
N GLU A 5 32.04 32.04 -23.12
CA GLU A 5 30.90 31.61 -23.93
C GLU A 5 31.15 30.20 -24.49
N GLU A 6 31.49 29.24 -23.63
CA GLU A 6 31.52 27.84 -24.01
C GLU A 6 30.09 27.29 -23.95
N GLU A 7 29.52 26.93 -25.10
CA GLU A 7 28.25 26.20 -25.16
C GLU A 7 28.41 24.85 -24.45
N VAL A 8 27.89 24.75 -23.23
CA VAL A 8 27.83 23.49 -22.49
C VAL A 8 26.75 22.60 -23.11
N SER A 9 27.17 21.64 -23.93
CA SER A 9 26.29 20.62 -24.52
C SER A 9 26.06 19.46 -23.55
N LEU A 10 24.79 19.19 -23.19
CA LEU A 10 24.41 18.11 -22.28
C LEU A 10 23.77 16.95 -23.06
N ASP A 11 24.17 15.71 -22.74
CA ASP A 11 23.59 14.50 -23.37
C ASP A 11 22.17 14.24 -22.84
N LYS A 12 21.18 14.29 -23.74
CA LYS A 12 19.77 14.06 -23.43
C LYS A 12 19.44 12.71 -22.79
N ASN A 13 20.29 11.69 -22.94
CA ASN A 13 20.05 10.35 -22.41
C ASN A 13 20.61 10.13 -21.00
N ILE A 14 21.30 11.12 -20.45
CA ILE A 14 21.94 11.06 -19.13
C ILE A 14 21.23 12.04 -18.19
N LYS A 15 21.08 11.66 -16.92
CA LYS A 15 20.58 12.57 -15.88
C LYS A 15 21.69 13.53 -15.48
N HIS A 16 21.39 14.83 -15.48
CA HIS A 16 22.32 15.89 -15.10
C HIS A 16 21.86 16.55 -13.80
N ASN A 17 22.82 16.91 -12.94
CA ASN A 17 22.60 17.81 -11.83
C ASN A 17 23.19 19.17 -12.21
N ILE A 18 22.35 20.20 -12.24
CA ILE A 18 22.75 21.55 -12.63
C ILE A 18 22.56 22.45 -11.43
N GLU A 19 23.64 23.05 -10.98
CA GLU A 19 23.66 23.94 -9.82
C GLU A 19 24.18 25.31 -10.26
N ALA A 20 23.45 26.36 -9.88
CA ALA A 20 23.83 27.73 -10.17
C ALA A 20 24.49 28.34 -8.93
N VAL A 21 25.74 28.79 -9.08
CA VAL A 21 26.43 29.52 -8.02
C VAL A 21 25.89 30.95 -7.97
N VAL A 22 25.12 31.26 -6.92
CA VAL A 22 24.44 32.56 -6.77
C VAL A 22 25.34 33.63 -6.13
N ASP A 23 26.03 33.30 -5.03
CA ASP A 23 26.99 34.20 -4.38
C ASP A 23 28.13 33.40 -3.71
N ARG A 24 29.25 34.06 -3.45
CA ARG A 24 30.37 33.55 -2.65
C ARG A 24 30.65 34.54 -1.54
N ILE A 25 30.36 34.13 -0.31
CA ILE A 25 30.39 35.01 0.86
C ILE A 25 31.36 34.51 1.93
N VAL A 26 31.91 35.45 2.69
CA VAL A 26 32.73 35.17 3.88
C VAL A 26 31.97 35.69 5.08
N ILE A 27 31.67 34.82 6.05
CA ILE A 27 30.90 35.18 7.24
C ILE A 27 31.66 36.22 8.07
N LYS A 28 31.06 37.40 8.23
CA LYS A 28 31.57 38.54 9.00
C LYS A 28 30.41 39.26 9.68
N GLU A 29 30.71 40.05 10.70
CA GLU A 29 29.73 40.89 11.37
C GLU A 29 29.05 41.86 10.37
N GLY A 30 27.72 41.97 10.45
CA GLY A 30 26.93 42.82 9.54
C GLY A 30 26.56 42.22 8.18
N ILE A 31 26.93 40.97 7.86
CA ILE A 31 26.65 40.35 6.55
C ILE A 31 25.20 39.89 6.36
N ALA A 32 24.37 39.93 7.41
CA ALA A 32 23.03 39.33 7.43
C ALA A 32 22.15 39.78 6.24
N GLY A 33 22.16 41.06 5.89
CA GLY A 33 21.38 41.56 4.74
C GLY A 33 21.78 40.92 3.41
N ARG A 34 23.09 40.88 3.10
CA ARG A 34 23.59 40.24 1.87
C ARG A 34 23.34 38.73 1.86
N LEU A 35 23.48 38.08 3.01
CA LEU A 35 23.18 36.66 3.16
C LEU A 35 21.71 36.39 2.84
N SER A 36 20.78 37.17 3.40
CA SER A 36 19.36 37.07 3.11
C SER A 36 19.03 37.28 1.63
N ASP A 37 19.57 38.34 1.01
CA ASP A 37 19.34 38.62 -0.42
C ASP A 37 19.84 37.47 -1.32
N SER A 38 20.98 36.88 -0.98
CA SER A 38 21.58 35.76 -1.73
C SER A 38 20.76 34.48 -1.58
N ILE A 39 20.32 34.18 -0.36
CA ILE A 39 19.46 33.02 -0.07
C ILE A 39 18.12 33.17 -0.80
N GLU A 40 17.48 34.34 -0.73
CA GLU A 40 16.21 34.60 -1.40
C GLU A 40 16.32 34.46 -2.93
N THR A 41 17.44 34.94 -3.49
CA THR A 41 17.72 34.78 -4.93
C THR A 41 17.89 33.31 -5.31
N ALA A 42 18.64 32.54 -4.52
CA ALA A 42 18.84 31.11 -4.76
C ALA A 42 17.53 30.32 -4.66
N LEU A 43 16.75 30.57 -3.60
CA LEU A 43 15.45 29.93 -3.40
C LEU A 43 14.49 30.24 -4.55
N LYS A 44 14.43 31.50 -5.02
CA LYS A 44 13.62 31.87 -6.20
C LYS A 44 14.07 31.17 -7.48
N LEU A 45 15.38 31.03 -7.69
CA LEU A 45 15.94 30.42 -8.89
C LEU A 45 15.71 28.90 -8.94
N ALA A 46 15.72 28.23 -7.78
CA ALA A 46 15.65 26.78 -7.64
C ALA A 46 14.36 26.30 -6.96
N GLU A 47 13.25 27.02 -7.15
CA GLU A 47 11.89 26.65 -6.68
C GLU A 47 11.77 26.30 -5.18
N GLY A 48 12.52 27.02 -4.34
CA GLY A 48 12.51 26.88 -2.88
C GLY A 48 13.59 25.91 -2.36
N LEU A 49 14.67 25.69 -3.11
CA LEU A 49 15.85 24.92 -2.68
C LEU A 49 17.11 25.80 -2.69
N VAL A 50 18.01 25.59 -1.73
CA VAL A 50 19.33 26.24 -1.73
C VAL A 50 20.36 25.30 -1.09
N VAL A 51 21.50 25.13 -1.77
CA VAL A 51 22.65 24.39 -1.25
C VAL A 51 23.70 25.39 -0.75
N ILE A 52 24.14 25.21 0.49
CA ILE A 52 25.26 25.95 1.08
C ILE A 52 26.49 25.05 1.03
N ASN A 53 27.41 25.37 0.11
CA ASN A 53 28.72 24.74 0.03
C ASN A 53 29.69 25.46 0.98
N ILE A 54 30.18 24.73 1.99
CA ILE A 54 31.19 25.23 2.94
C ILE A 54 32.57 24.79 2.47
N ILE A 55 33.51 25.73 2.38
CA ILE A 55 34.91 25.40 2.03
C ILE A 55 35.45 24.41 3.08
N ASP A 56 35.96 23.27 2.62
CA ASP A 56 36.43 22.15 3.45
C ASP A 56 35.37 21.53 4.39
N GLY A 57 34.07 21.78 4.12
CA GLY A 57 32.95 21.21 4.87
C GLY A 57 32.00 20.38 3.99
N GLU A 58 30.89 19.95 4.59
CA GLU A 58 29.81 19.26 3.86
C GLU A 58 28.80 20.25 3.28
N ASP A 59 28.18 19.86 2.16
CA ASP A 59 27.09 20.61 1.56
C ASP A 59 25.82 20.50 2.40
N ILE A 60 25.20 21.64 2.69
CA ILE A 60 23.96 21.70 3.46
C ILE A 60 22.83 22.18 2.54
N LEU A 61 21.85 21.32 2.31
CA LEU A 61 20.65 21.67 1.56
C LEU A 61 19.56 22.20 2.49
N PHE A 62 18.96 23.33 2.10
CA PHE A 62 17.74 23.86 2.70
C PHE A 62 16.59 23.84 1.69
N SER A 63 15.37 23.66 2.20
CA SER A 63 14.14 23.80 1.43
C SER A 63 13.12 24.67 2.16
N GLU A 64 12.42 25.52 1.42
CA GLU A 64 11.22 26.23 1.89
C GLU A 64 9.98 25.32 1.95
N LYS A 65 10.03 24.16 1.30
CA LYS A 65 8.94 23.17 1.28
C LYS A 65 9.29 22.06 2.26
N PHE A 66 8.27 21.39 2.81
CA PHE A 66 8.46 20.14 3.56
C PHE A 66 8.73 18.98 2.58
N ALA A 67 9.78 19.11 1.77
CA ALA A 67 10.18 18.15 0.75
C ALA A 67 11.50 17.47 1.12
N CYS A 68 11.47 16.14 1.16
CA CYS A 68 12.64 15.30 1.30
C CYS A 68 13.42 15.28 -0.01
N SER A 69 14.64 15.82 0.01
CA SER A 69 15.52 15.89 -1.16
C SER A 69 16.03 14.53 -1.64
N GLU A 70 16.21 13.57 -0.73
CA GLU A 70 16.68 12.22 -1.06
C GLU A 70 15.58 11.32 -1.63
N CYS A 71 14.37 11.44 -1.09
CA CYS A 71 13.28 10.51 -1.32
C CYS A 71 12.10 11.10 -2.11
N GLY A 72 12.14 12.40 -2.42
CA GLY A 72 11.13 13.10 -3.22
C GLY A 72 9.75 13.22 -2.56
N MET A 73 9.62 12.85 -1.29
CA MET A 73 8.35 13.03 -0.56
C MET A 73 8.16 14.51 -0.24
N SER A 74 7.05 15.10 -0.69
CA SER A 74 6.62 16.44 -0.29
C SER A 74 5.41 16.30 0.62
N ILE A 75 5.46 16.97 1.76
CA ILE A 75 4.33 17.15 2.67
C ILE A 75 3.81 18.57 2.45
N ASP A 76 2.48 18.72 2.38
CA ASP A 76 1.84 20.03 2.38
C ASP A 76 2.02 20.71 3.74
N GLU A 77 1.55 21.95 3.89
CA GLU A 77 1.53 22.64 5.17
C GLU A 77 0.94 21.75 6.29
N LEU A 78 1.65 21.64 7.41
CA LEU A 78 1.23 20.87 8.59
C LEU A 78 0.03 21.53 9.25
N ALA A 79 -1.16 21.20 8.76
CA ALA A 79 -2.43 21.67 9.28
C ALA A 79 -3.20 20.53 9.97
N PRO A 80 -4.03 20.81 11.01
CA PRO A 80 -4.80 19.77 11.72
C PRO A 80 -5.63 18.85 10.81
N ARG A 81 -6.13 19.37 9.68
CA ARG A 81 -6.88 18.60 8.67
C ARG A 81 -6.08 17.43 8.05
N LEU A 82 -4.74 17.51 8.03
CA LEU A 82 -3.86 16.45 7.56
C LEU A 82 -3.95 15.21 8.47
N PHE A 83 -4.26 15.41 9.75
CA PHE A 83 -4.37 14.34 10.74
C PHE A 83 -5.81 13.83 10.94
N SER A 84 -6.75 14.34 10.15
CA SER A 84 -8.15 13.92 10.20
C SER A 84 -8.43 12.85 9.16
N PHE A 85 -8.77 11.65 9.61
CA PHE A 85 -9.26 10.56 8.75
C PHE A 85 -10.65 10.85 8.16
N ASN A 86 -11.33 11.91 8.60
CA ASN A 86 -12.58 12.39 8.01
C ASN A 86 -12.35 13.41 6.90
N SER A 87 -11.09 13.82 6.66
CA SER A 87 -10.73 14.81 5.67
C SER A 87 -10.06 14.17 4.45
N PRO A 88 -10.36 14.59 3.21
CA PRO A 88 -9.67 14.10 2.01
C PRO A 88 -8.16 14.39 2.01
N PHE A 89 -7.73 15.37 2.80
CA PHE A 89 -6.31 15.71 2.95
C PHE A 89 -5.57 14.62 3.74
N GLY A 90 -6.15 14.16 4.86
CA GLY A 90 -5.51 13.22 5.79
C GLY A 90 -5.88 11.75 5.61
N LYS A 91 -7.07 11.43 5.09
CA LYS A 91 -7.58 10.07 5.05
C LYS A 91 -6.82 9.17 4.09
N CYS A 92 -6.64 7.92 4.50
CA CYS A 92 -6.18 6.85 3.61
C CYS A 92 -7.14 6.73 2.43
N ASP A 93 -6.61 6.87 1.22
CA ASP A 93 -7.32 6.77 -0.06
C ASP A 93 -7.80 5.34 -0.36
N CYS A 94 -7.12 4.32 0.17
CA CYS A 94 -7.48 2.92 -0.07
C CYS A 94 -8.75 2.49 0.69
N CYS A 95 -8.96 2.98 1.91
CA CYS A 95 -10.10 2.62 2.75
C CYS A 95 -11.00 3.80 3.09
N ASP A 96 -10.83 4.93 2.42
CA ASP A 96 -11.55 6.18 2.66
C ASP A 96 -11.58 6.63 4.14
N GLY A 97 -10.48 6.40 4.87
CA GLY A 97 -10.41 6.73 6.30
C GLY A 97 -11.20 5.79 7.24
N LEU A 98 -11.71 4.65 6.77
CA LEU A 98 -12.34 3.63 7.62
C LEU A 98 -11.31 2.84 8.44
N GLY A 99 -10.14 2.56 7.87
CA GLY A 99 -9.08 1.74 8.48
C GLY A 99 -9.27 0.25 8.25
N THR A 100 -10.48 -0.17 7.92
CA THR A 100 -10.81 -1.53 7.50
C THR A 100 -11.29 -1.55 6.05
N LEU A 101 -11.16 -2.72 5.44
CA LEU A 101 -11.82 -3.07 4.19
C LEU A 101 -12.64 -4.32 4.45
N ILE A 102 -13.83 -4.37 3.85
CA ILE A 102 -14.62 -5.58 3.81
C ILE A 102 -13.99 -6.45 2.72
N GLU A 103 -13.33 -7.53 3.12
CA GLU A 103 -12.66 -8.48 2.22
C GLU A 103 -13.17 -9.89 2.50
N LEU A 104 -13.05 -10.78 1.51
CA LEU A 104 -13.34 -12.20 1.71
C LEU A 104 -12.36 -12.79 2.71
N ASP A 105 -12.91 -13.56 3.63
CA ASP A 105 -12.18 -14.20 4.72
C ASP A 105 -12.01 -15.69 4.42
N GLU A 106 -10.76 -16.16 4.35
CA GLU A 106 -10.44 -17.56 4.09
C GLU A 106 -11.01 -18.50 5.17
N ASP A 107 -11.07 -18.04 6.43
CA ASP A 107 -11.56 -18.86 7.54
C ASP A 107 -13.10 -18.97 7.51
N LEU A 108 -13.79 -18.00 6.92
CA LEU A 108 -15.24 -18.10 6.67
C LEU A 108 -15.54 -18.96 5.45
N ILE A 109 -14.68 -18.94 4.43
CA ILE A 109 -14.81 -19.77 3.22
C ILE A 109 -14.45 -21.23 3.52
N ILE A 110 -13.47 -21.47 4.40
CA ILE A 110 -13.00 -22.80 4.82
C ILE A 110 -13.17 -22.93 6.34
N PRO A 111 -14.42 -23.08 6.84
CA PRO A 111 -14.70 -23.10 8.27
C PRO A 111 -14.13 -24.34 8.97
N ASN A 112 -13.98 -25.45 8.25
CA ASN A 112 -13.42 -26.69 8.78
C ASN A 112 -12.26 -27.19 7.91
N LYS A 113 -11.04 -26.93 8.37
CA LYS A 113 -9.79 -27.34 7.69
C LYS A 113 -9.43 -28.81 7.88
N ASP A 114 -10.18 -29.55 8.71
CA ASP A 114 -10.03 -31.01 8.86
C ASP A 114 -10.70 -31.79 7.73
N LEU A 115 -11.62 -31.16 6.98
CA LEU A 115 -12.23 -31.75 5.80
C LEU A 115 -11.33 -31.57 4.58
N SER A 116 -11.42 -32.50 3.64
CA SER A 116 -10.84 -32.36 2.31
C SER A 116 -11.70 -31.49 1.39
N ILE A 117 -11.13 -31.08 0.25
CA ILE A 117 -11.87 -30.27 -0.74
C ILE A 117 -13.09 -31.05 -1.27
N LEU A 118 -12.95 -32.36 -1.49
CA LEU A 118 -14.02 -33.21 -2.00
C LEU A 118 -15.11 -33.51 -0.96
N GLU A 119 -14.79 -33.43 0.34
CA GLU A 119 -15.75 -33.54 1.44
C GLU A 119 -16.53 -32.25 1.70
N GLY A 120 -16.27 -31.17 0.95
CA GLY A 120 -16.98 -29.91 1.10
C GLY A 120 -16.32 -28.92 2.05
N ALA A 121 -14.99 -28.93 2.18
CA ALA A 121 -14.28 -27.95 3.00
C ALA A 121 -14.52 -26.48 2.58
N ILE A 122 -14.83 -26.22 1.29
CA ILE A 122 -15.14 -24.88 0.78
C ILE A 122 -16.64 -24.63 0.86
N ALA A 123 -17.07 -23.80 1.83
CA ALA A 123 -18.47 -23.55 2.15
C ALA A 123 -19.28 -22.93 0.99
N THR A 124 -18.62 -22.17 0.11
CA THR A 124 -19.27 -21.52 -1.04
C THR A 124 -19.58 -22.51 -2.17
N TRP A 125 -18.98 -23.70 -2.13
CA TRP A 125 -19.26 -24.80 -3.04
C TRP A 125 -20.30 -25.72 -2.41
N GLY A 126 -21.57 -25.32 -2.50
CA GLY A 126 -22.67 -26.20 -2.12
C GLY A 126 -22.60 -27.56 -2.84
N GLU A 127 -23.29 -28.57 -2.32
CA GLU A 127 -23.19 -29.98 -2.74
C GLU A 127 -23.28 -30.22 -4.26
N GLY A 128 -24.04 -29.38 -4.98
CA GLY A 128 -24.17 -29.47 -6.44
C GLY A 128 -22.89 -29.16 -7.22
N ARG A 129 -21.97 -28.37 -6.67
CA ARG A 129 -20.70 -28.00 -7.35
C ARG A 129 -19.63 -29.09 -7.23
N LEU A 130 -19.77 -30.04 -6.32
CA LEU A 130 -18.79 -31.13 -6.16
C LEU A 130 -19.21 -32.43 -6.86
N LYS A 131 -20.36 -32.43 -7.56
CA LYS A 131 -20.80 -33.58 -8.38
C LYS A 131 -19.88 -33.79 -9.58
N GLU A 132 -19.70 -35.06 -9.98
CA GLU A 132 -18.79 -35.44 -11.08
C GLU A 132 -19.13 -34.80 -12.44
N ASP A 133 -20.39 -34.45 -12.66
CA ASP A 133 -20.91 -33.79 -13.87
C ASP A 133 -20.88 -32.25 -13.79
N SER A 134 -20.31 -31.69 -12.72
CA SER A 134 -20.20 -30.25 -12.52
C SER A 134 -18.94 -29.66 -13.20
N TRP A 135 -19.05 -28.39 -13.59
CA TRP A 135 -17.91 -27.65 -14.15
C TRP A 135 -16.80 -27.44 -13.11
N THR A 136 -17.16 -27.16 -11.85
CA THR A 136 -16.20 -26.96 -10.76
C THR A 136 -15.39 -28.23 -10.50
N TYR A 137 -16.04 -29.40 -10.48
CA TYR A 137 -15.36 -30.68 -10.30
C TYR A 137 -14.35 -30.95 -11.43
N ALA A 138 -14.72 -30.66 -12.68
CA ALA A 138 -13.82 -30.79 -13.82
C ALA A 138 -12.57 -29.88 -13.72
N ILE A 139 -12.73 -28.64 -13.21
CA ILE A 139 -11.61 -27.74 -12.95
C ILE A 139 -10.71 -28.30 -11.84
N LEU A 140 -11.30 -28.71 -10.72
CA LEU A 140 -10.56 -29.26 -9.58
C LEU A 140 -9.74 -30.49 -10.00
N LYS A 141 -10.34 -31.40 -10.76
CA LYS A 141 -9.64 -32.56 -11.30
C LYS A 141 -8.47 -32.15 -12.19
N ALA A 142 -8.66 -31.17 -13.07
CA ALA A 142 -7.57 -30.67 -13.90
C ALA A 142 -6.46 -29.99 -13.07
N LEU A 143 -6.79 -29.35 -11.94
CA LEU A 143 -5.80 -28.76 -11.01
C LEU A 143 -5.00 -29.85 -10.32
N SER A 144 -5.69 -30.90 -9.87
CA SER A 144 -5.08 -32.09 -9.28
C SER A 144 -4.09 -32.75 -10.25
N GLU A 145 -4.48 -32.95 -11.52
CA GLU A 145 -3.62 -33.56 -12.55
C GLU A 145 -2.43 -32.67 -12.96
N GLU A 146 -2.61 -31.35 -13.08
CA GLU A 146 -1.56 -30.43 -13.54
C GLU A 146 -0.54 -30.08 -12.44
N TYR A 147 -0.98 -30.02 -11.18
CA TYR A 147 -0.17 -29.55 -10.05
C TYR A 147 0.07 -30.61 -8.97
N ASP A 148 -0.35 -31.86 -9.21
CA ASP A 148 -0.22 -33.00 -8.28
C ASP A 148 -0.85 -32.73 -6.90
N ILE A 149 -2.02 -32.07 -6.90
CA ILE A 149 -2.75 -31.72 -5.68
C ILE A 149 -3.65 -32.88 -5.30
N ASP A 150 -3.44 -33.46 -4.11
CA ASP A 150 -4.38 -34.40 -3.53
C ASP A 150 -5.60 -33.65 -2.96
N LEU A 151 -6.76 -33.82 -3.61
CA LEU A 151 -8.02 -33.18 -3.18
C LEU A 151 -8.76 -33.97 -2.11
N GLY A 152 -8.33 -35.21 -1.81
CA GLY A 152 -8.91 -36.09 -0.82
C GLY A 152 -8.26 -35.98 0.56
N ARG A 153 -7.12 -35.29 0.68
CA ARG A 153 -6.51 -35.01 1.99
C ARG A 153 -7.14 -33.77 2.65
N PRO A 154 -7.14 -33.70 3.99
CA PRO A 154 -7.60 -32.52 4.73
C PRO A 154 -6.93 -31.23 4.28
N VAL A 155 -7.68 -30.13 4.26
CA VAL A 155 -7.16 -28.81 3.84
C VAL A 155 -5.96 -28.36 4.67
N LYS A 156 -5.94 -28.66 5.98
CA LYS A 156 -4.80 -28.33 6.85
C LYS A 156 -3.48 -29.01 6.45
N GLU A 157 -3.53 -30.06 5.65
CA GLU A 157 -2.37 -30.80 5.15
C GLU A 157 -1.92 -30.32 3.76
N LEU A 158 -2.73 -29.50 3.08
CA LEU A 158 -2.33 -28.82 1.85
C LEU A 158 -1.25 -27.77 2.18
N SER A 159 -0.22 -27.67 1.34
CA SER A 159 0.73 -26.57 1.40
C SER A 159 0.03 -25.26 1.00
N LYS A 160 0.59 -24.13 1.47
CA LYS A 160 0.08 -22.80 1.12
C LYS A 160 -0.06 -22.60 -0.39
N ARG A 161 0.91 -23.09 -1.18
CA ARG A 161 0.87 -22.96 -2.64
C ARG A 161 -0.31 -23.71 -3.27
N GLU A 162 -0.62 -24.91 -2.77
CA GLU A 162 -1.72 -25.71 -3.28
C GLU A 162 -3.06 -25.08 -2.92
N LEU A 163 -3.17 -24.56 -1.69
CA LEU A 163 -4.35 -23.80 -1.26
C LEU A 163 -4.52 -22.51 -2.07
N ASP A 164 -3.43 -21.78 -2.33
CA ASP A 164 -3.44 -20.55 -3.13
C ASP A 164 -3.92 -20.82 -4.57
N LEU A 165 -3.54 -21.95 -5.18
CA LEU A 165 -4.03 -22.35 -6.51
C LEU A 165 -5.54 -22.58 -6.54
N ILE A 166 -6.12 -23.07 -5.44
CA ILE A 166 -7.56 -23.31 -5.29
C ILE A 166 -8.30 -21.99 -5.03
N LEU A 167 -7.77 -21.15 -4.14
CA LEU A 167 -8.44 -19.93 -3.69
C LEU A 167 -8.24 -18.74 -4.63
N TYR A 168 -7.03 -18.57 -5.17
CA TYR A 168 -6.61 -17.43 -5.98
C TYR A 168 -6.28 -17.79 -7.43
N GLY A 169 -6.33 -19.08 -7.77
CA GLY A 169 -6.24 -19.54 -9.16
C GLY A 169 -4.82 -19.67 -9.68
N THR A 170 -4.73 -19.70 -11.01
CA THR A 170 -3.53 -20.11 -11.78
C THR A 170 -2.72 -18.94 -12.35
N ASP A 171 -3.04 -17.70 -11.95
CA ASP A 171 -2.40 -16.48 -12.42
C ASP A 171 -2.31 -16.40 -13.96
N GLY A 172 -3.40 -16.79 -14.64
CA GLY A 172 -3.52 -16.77 -16.10
C GLY A 172 -2.93 -17.99 -16.83
N LYS A 173 -2.24 -18.91 -16.15
CA LYS A 173 -1.76 -20.15 -16.78
C LYS A 173 -2.96 -21.03 -17.17
N LYS A 174 -3.10 -21.28 -18.48
CA LYS A 174 -4.17 -22.13 -19.00
C LYS A 174 -3.88 -23.61 -18.74
N MET A 175 -4.91 -24.33 -18.33
CA MET A 175 -4.90 -25.76 -18.10
C MET A 175 -5.92 -26.45 -19.01
N LYS A 176 -5.70 -27.75 -19.25
CA LYS A 176 -6.60 -28.58 -20.06
C LYS A 176 -7.71 -29.11 -19.18
N VAL A 177 -8.93 -28.61 -19.36
CA VAL A 177 -10.11 -29.05 -18.59
C VAL A 177 -10.95 -29.97 -19.48
N ILE A 178 -11.19 -31.20 -19.02
CA ILE A 178 -12.08 -32.16 -19.67
C ILE A 178 -13.41 -32.14 -18.91
N TYR A 179 -14.46 -31.65 -19.57
CA TYR A 179 -15.80 -31.56 -19.00
C TYR A 179 -16.75 -32.53 -19.70
N THR A 180 -17.46 -33.34 -18.92
CA THR A 180 -18.44 -34.30 -19.44
C THR A 180 -19.82 -33.89 -18.98
N ARG A 181 -20.73 -33.64 -19.92
CA ARG A 181 -22.14 -33.35 -19.63
C ARG A 181 -23.02 -34.18 -20.54
N GLU A 182 -24.02 -34.86 -19.96
CA GLU A 182 -24.98 -35.67 -20.72
C GLU A 182 -24.30 -36.69 -21.68
N GLY A 183 -23.15 -37.24 -21.27
CA GLY A 183 -22.37 -38.20 -22.06
C GLY A 183 -21.47 -37.60 -23.14
N VAL A 184 -21.52 -36.29 -23.38
CA VAL A 184 -20.64 -35.59 -24.32
C VAL A 184 -19.40 -35.07 -23.60
N LYS A 185 -18.21 -35.47 -24.07
CA LYS A 185 -16.92 -35.01 -23.57
C LYS A 185 -16.41 -33.82 -24.40
N SER A 186 -16.18 -32.70 -23.73
CA SER A 186 -15.63 -31.47 -24.32
C SER A 186 -14.32 -31.10 -23.64
N GLN A 187 -13.38 -30.57 -24.42
CA GLN A 187 -12.07 -30.14 -23.93
C GLN A 187 -11.94 -28.62 -24.04
N TYR A 188 -11.53 -27.98 -22.95
CA TYR A 188 -11.35 -26.53 -22.86
C TYR A 188 -9.91 -26.19 -22.45
N SER A 189 -9.41 -25.06 -22.98
CA SER A 189 -8.20 -24.41 -22.49
C SER A 189 -8.63 -23.25 -21.61
N TYR A 190 -8.53 -23.41 -20.29
CA TYR A 190 -9.14 -22.51 -19.31
C TYR A 190 -8.08 -22.02 -18.33
N ALA A 191 -8.09 -20.74 -17.96
CA ALA A 191 -7.27 -20.23 -16.86
C ALA A 191 -8.18 -20.11 -15.64
N TYR A 192 -7.91 -20.90 -14.61
CA TYR A 192 -8.72 -20.87 -13.40
C TYR A 192 -8.38 -19.62 -12.58
N ASP A 193 -9.42 -18.90 -12.20
CA ASP A 193 -9.34 -17.61 -11.50
C ASP A 193 -9.28 -17.76 -9.98
N GLY A 194 -9.66 -18.92 -9.43
CA GLY A 194 -9.77 -19.12 -7.99
C GLY A 194 -11.15 -18.77 -7.44
N GLU A 195 -11.54 -19.41 -6.33
CA GLU A 195 -12.84 -19.16 -5.71
C GLU A 195 -12.95 -17.74 -5.14
N ILE A 196 -11.92 -17.25 -4.45
CA ILE A 196 -11.92 -15.92 -3.83
C ILE A 196 -12.01 -14.83 -4.90
N ASN A 197 -11.23 -14.93 -5.98
CA ASN A 197 -11.27 -13.95 -7.05
C ASN A 197 -12.61 -13.98 -7.80
N SER A 198 -13.17 -15.17 -8.01
CA SER A 198 -14.50 -15.35 -8.58
C SER A 198 -15.58 -14.68 -7.72
N LEU A 199 -15.57 -14.88 -6.39
CA LEU A 199 -16.48 -14.22 -5.45
C LEU A 199 -16.27 -12.70 -5.41
N LYS A 200 -15.02 -12.21 -5.39
CA LYS A 200 -14.69 -10.76 -5.46
C LYS A 200 -15.27 -10.13 -6.72
N ARG A 201 -15.07 -10.77 -7.89
CA ARG A 201 -15.60 -10.30 -9.16
C ARG A 201 -17.13 -10.28 -9.12
N ARG A 202 -17.77 -11.38 -8.70
CA ARG A 202 -19.23 -11.48 -8.58
C ARG A 202 -19.81 -10.40 -7.67
N TYR A 203 -19.18 -10.12 -6.53
CA TYR A 203 -19.61 -9.07 -5.61
C TYR A 203 -19.54 -7.67 -6.24
N ARG A 204 -18.46 -7.38 -6.97
CA ARG A 204 -18.25 -6.09 -7.65
C ARG A 204 -19.19 -5.90 -8.84
N GLU A 205 -19.44 -6.94 -9.62
CA GLU A 205 -20.19 -6.85 -10.88
C GLU A 205 -21.70 -7.04 -10.73
N THR A 206 -22.15 -7.72 -9.66
CA THR A 206 -23.58 -7.97 -9.47
C THR A 206 -24.34 -6.71 -9.01
N ASN A 207 -25.55 -6.53 -9.53
CA ASN A 207 -26.50 -5.54 -9.05
C ASN A 207 -27.59 -6.13 -8.13
N SER A 208 -27.53 -7.43 -7.84
CA SER A 208 -28.50 -8.10 -6.97
C SER A 208 -28.07 -8.03 -5.50
N ASP A 209 -28.89 -7.40 -4.67
CA ASP A 209 -28.65 -7.33 -3.21
C ASP A 209 -28.68 -8.70 -2.54
N VAL A 210 -29.45 -9.65 -3.06
CA VAL A 210 -29.48 -11.03 -2.57
C VAL A 210 -28.10 -11.68 -2.75
N ILE A 211 -27.53 -11.59 -3.95
CA ILE A 211 -26.21 -12.16 -4.24
C ILE A 211 -25.12 -11.45 -3.41
N LYS A 212 -25.22 -10.13 -3.23
CA LYS A 212 -24.28 -9.38 -2.37
C LYS A 212 -24.35 -9.88 -0.93
N SER A 213 -25.56 -9.97 -0.38
CA SER A 213 -25.78 -10.41 1.00
C SER A 213 -25.28 -11.84 1.23
N GLU A 214 -25.45 -12.75 0.25
CA GLU A 214 -24.91 -14.11 0.31
C GLU A 214 -23.38 -14.12 0.34
N ILE A 215 -22.72 -13.27 -0.46
CA ILE A 215 -21.25 -13.20 -0.49
C ILE A 215 -20.70 -12.52 0.78
N GLU A 216 -21.40 -11.50 1.29
CA GLU A 216 -21.02 -10.78 2.51
C GLU A 216 -20.95 -11.66 3.75
N GLN A 217 -21.66 -12.81 3.77
CA GLN A 217 -21.54 -13.81 4.84
C GLN A 217 -20.14 -14.42 4.95
N TYR A 218 -19.35 -14.34 3.87
CA TYR A 218 -17.97 -14.84 3.81
C TYR A 218 -16.94 -13.70 3.84
N MET A 219 -17.37 -12.49 4.20
CA MET A 219 -16.51 -11.33 4.30
C MET A 219 -16.32 -10.92 5.76
N SER A 220 -15.14 -10.41 6.08
CA SER A 220 -14.82 -9.86 7.39
C SER A 220 -14.17 -8.49 7.26
N ASN A 221 -14.18 -7.73 8.35
CA ASN A 221 -13.47 -6.45 8.42
C ASN A 221 -11.99 -6.71 8.63
N ASN A 222 -11.23 -6.68 7.55
CA ASN A 222 -9.78 -6.77 7.60
C ASN A 222 -9.15 -5.39 7.68
N HIS A 223 -7.99 -5.28 8.34
CA HIS A 223 -7.24 -4.04 8.32
C HIS A 223 -6.86 -3.67 6.89
N CYS A 224 -7.06 -2.41 6.52
CA CYS A 224 -6.66 -1.91 5.21
C CYS A 224 -5.17 -2.19 4.98
N PRO A 225 -4.76 -2.84 3.87
CA PRO A 225 -3.36 -3.23 3.66
C PRO A 225 -2.45 -2.01 3.50
N LYS A 226 -2.99 -0.87 3.04
CA LYS A 226 -2.24 0.37 2.83
C LYS A 226 -1.94 1.11 4.13
N CYS A 227 -2.96 1.39 4.94
CA CYS A 227 -2.78 2.12 6.21
C CYS A 227 -2.62 1.22 7.43
N LYS A 228 -2.80 -0.10 7.30
CA LYS A 228 -2.70 -1.10 8.37
C LYS A 228 -3.59 -0.77 9.57
N GLY A 229 -4.79 -0.25 9.30
CA GLY A 229 -5.73 0.20 10.35
C GLY A 229 -5.54 1.64 10.82
N ALA A 230 -4.52 2.37 10.34
CA ALA A 230 -4.23 3.73 10.79
C ALA A 230 -5.16 4.82 10.27
N ARG A 231 -5.98 4.51 9.24
CA ARG A 231 -6.99 5.41 8.64
C ARG A 231 -6.42 6.65 7.92
N LEU A 232 -5.12 6.90 8.03
CA LEU A 232 -4.45 8.10 7.52
C LEU A 232 -3.50 7.78 6.35
N LYS A 233 -3.15 8.81 5.57
CA LYS A 233 -2.10 8.72 4.55
C LYS A 233 -0.72 8.58 5.18
N LYS A 234 0.25 8.10 4.39
CA LYS A 234 1.64 7.91 4.83
C LYS A 234 2.29 9.23 5.28
N GLU A 235 1.95 10.34 4.64
CA GLU A 235 2.50 11.67 4.93
C GLU A 235 2.09 12.12 6.34
N ALA A 236 0.82 11.91 6.71
CA ALA A 236 0.33 12.20 8.05
C ALA A 236 0.95 11.28 9.12
N LEU A 237 1.22 10.02 8.78
CA LEU A 237 1.85 9.04 9.69
C LEU A 237 3.37 9.22 9.82
N ALA A 238 3.99 9.99 8.92
CA ALA A 238 5.41 10.34 8.98
C ALA A 238 5.68 11.43 10.01
N VAL A 239 4.68 12.25 10.36
CA VAL A 239 4.81 13.28 11.39
C VAL A 239 4.79 12.63 12.77
N ARG A 240 5.80 12.95 13.58
CA ARG A 240 6.00 12.40 14.92
C ARG A 240 6.16 13.52 15.94
N VAL A 241 5.70 13.25 17.16
CA VAL A 241 5.98 14.07 18.34
C VAL A 241 6.70 13.17 19.33
N GLY A 242 7.98 13.46 19.59
CA GLY A 242 8.88 12.49 20.21
C GLY A 242 9.12 11.30 19.29
N GLU A 243 8.89 10.08 19.79
CA GLU A 243 9.14 8.85 19.02
C GLU A 243 7.90 8.28 18.32
N LYS A 244 6.70 8.80 18.61
CA LYS A 244 5.42 8.26 18.13
C LYS A 244 4.75 9.18 17.09
N ASN A 245 4.11 8.58 16.10
CA ASN A 245 3.13 9.28 15.26
C ASN A 245 1.74 9.28 15.92
N ILE A 246 0.80 10.01 15.30
CA ILE A 246 -0.56 10.16 15.83
C ILE A 246 -1.29 8.81 15.99
N HIS A 247 -1.10 7.87 15.08
CA HIS A 247 -1.79 6.58 15.16
C HIS A 247 -1.22 5.71 16.28
N GLU A 248 0.10 5.67 16.43
CA GLU A 248 0.79 4.96 17.50
C GLU A 248 0.42 5.54 18.87
N PHE A 249 0.24 6.86 18.97
CA PHE A 249 -0.25 7.51 20.17
C PHE A 249 -1.68 7.04 20.51
N THR A 250 -2.62 7.08 19.54
CA THR A 250 -4.02 6.65 19.75
C THR A 250 -4.22 5.15 20.04
N LYS A 251 -3.17 4.34 19.92
CA LYS A 251 -3.19 2.91 20.27
C LYS A 251 -2.86 2.65 21.74
N LEU A 252 -2.29 3.64 22.42
CA LEU A 252 -1.99 3.56 23.84
C LEU A 252 -3.29 3.60 24.64
N SER A 253 -3.24 3.04 25.86
CA SER A 253 -4.30 3.30 26.82
C SER A 253 -4.23 4.77 27.29
N ILE A 254 -5.37 5.32 27.76
CA ILE A 254 -5.44 6.71 28.25
C ILE A 254 -4.38 6.99 29.34
N LYS A 255 -4.06 5.99 30.17
CA LYS A 255 -3.01 6.10 31.19
C LYS A 255 -1.63 6.28 30.56
N GLU A 256 -1.29 5.45 29.58
CA GLU A 256 -0.03 5.52 28.85
C GLU A 256 0.08 6.77 27.99
N GLU A 257 -1.03 7.26 27.43
CA GLU A 257 -1.08 8.54 26.71
C GLU A 257 -0.70 9.70 27.62
N LEU A 258 -1.24 9.76 28.84
CA LEU A 258 -0.93 10.80 29.81
C LEU A 258 0.55 10.73 30.24
N GLU A 259 1.04 9.54 30.59
CA GLU A 259 2.45 9.31 30.93
C GLU A 259 3.37 9.71 29.77
N TYR A 260 2.97 9.42 28.53
CA TYR A 260 3.73 9.81 27.34
C TYR A 260 3.81 11.33 27.21
N ILE A 261 2.68 12.04 27.30
CA ILE A 261 2.63 13.51 27.20
C ILE A 261 3.49 14.14 28.30
N ASP A 262 3.39 13.68 29.54
CA ASP A 262 4.14 14.22 30.68
C ASP A 262 5.66 13.98 30.54
N SER A 263 6.06 12.93 29.80
CA SER A 263 7.47 12.61 29.54
C SER A 263 8.10 13.43 28.40
N LEU A 264 7.29 14.15 27.59
CA LEU A 264 7.79 14.88 26.45
C LEU A 264 8.65 16.08 26.87
N ILE A 265 9.90 16.08 26.42
CA ILE A 265 10.83 17.18 26.63
C ILE A 265 10.89 18.01 25.35
N PHE A 266 10.27 19.18 25.40
CA PHE A 266 10.30 20.16 24.32
C PHE A 266 11.46 21.13 24.48
N SER A 267 12.02 21.61 23.36
CA SER A 267 13.00 22.71 23.39
C SER A 267 12.34 24.01 23.86
N GLU A 268 13.12 25.01 24.27
CA GLU A 268 12.55 26.30 24.69
C GLU A 268 11.69 26.97 23.60
N LYS A 269 12.02 26.76 22.32
CA LYS A 269 11.21 27.24 21.19
C LYS A 269 9.88 26.49 21.04
N ASP A 270 9.91 25.17 21.27
CA ASP A 270 8.74 24.31 21.07
C ASP A 270 7.73 24.41 22.22
N LYS A 271 8.15 24.89 23.40
CA LYS A 271 7.28 25.16 24.56
C LYS A 271 6.38 26.39 24.42
N ILE A 272 6.63 27.24 23.44
CA ILE A 272 5.94 28.53 23.26
C ILE A 272 4.65 28.38 22.43
N ILE A 273 4.38 27.20 21.87
CA ILE A 273 3.21 26.91 21.01
C ILE A 273 2.02 26.46 21.86
#